data_AF-A0A5K0YSN5-F1
#
_entry.id   AF-A0A5K0YSN5-F1
#
_cell.length_a   1.000
_cell.length_b   1.000
_cell.length_c   1.000
_cell.angle_alpha   90.00
_cell.angle_beta   90.00
_cell.angle_gamma   90.00
#
_symmetry.space_group_name_H-M   'P 1'
#
loop_
_entity.id
_entity.type
_entity.pdbx_description
1 polymer ?
#
loop_
_entity_poly.entity_id
_entity_poly.type
_entity_poly.pdbx_seq_one_letter_code
_entity_poly.pdbx_strand_id
1 'polypeptide(L)' 'VKNATYALWTWHRNQDVYKDRGEGDQIYIVRQPEVCMKNVKNSNAGEEGTSPQFHNQQL' A
#
# COMPACT_ATOMS: atom_id res chain seq x y z
N VAL A 1 -2.50 5.29 11.16
CA VAL A 1 -3.11 3.96 10.83
C VAL A 1 -4.42 3.84 11.60
N LYS A 2 -5.51 3.37 10.99
CA LYS A 2 -6.82 3.31 11.66
C LYS A 2 -7.06 1.93 12.31
N ASN A 3 -6.72 0.84 11.62
CA ASN A 3 -6.78 -0.52 12.16
C ASN A 3 -5.90 -1.49 11.33
N ALA A 4 -6.08 -2.81 11.54
CA ALA A 4 -5.31 -3.87 10.87
C ALA A 4 -5.52 -3.94 9.34
N THR A 5 -6.61 -3.37 8.82
CA THR A 5 -6.97 -3.41 7.40
C THR A 5 -6.82 -2.03 6.75
N TYR A 6 -7.12 -0.96 7.47
CA TYR A 6 -7.24 0.39 6.94
C TYR A 6 -6.16 1.33 7.48
N ALA A 7 -5.53 2.06 6.56
CA ALA A 7 -4.67 3.19 6.87
C ALA A 7 -5.07 4.41 6.03
N LEU A 8 -5.21 5.56 6.67
CA LEU A 8 -5.30 6.84 5.98
C LEU A 8 -3.88 7.34 5.71
N TRP A 9 -3.58 7.62 4.45
CA TRP A 9 -2.37 8.32 4.04
C TRP A 9 -2.76 9.70 3.54
N THR A 10 -2.03 10.71 3.98
CA THR A 10 -2.25 12.09 3.56
C THR A 10 -0.91 12.70 3.23
N TRP A 11 -0.78 13.19 2.00
CA TRP A 11 0.38 13.94 1.55
C TRP A 11 0.05 15.42 1.56
N HIS A 12 0.92 16.21 2.20
CA HIS A 12 0.80 17.65 2.29
C HIS A 12 1.88 18.29 1.42
N ARG A 13 1.51 19.23 0.54
CA ARG A 13 2.48 20.03 -0.21
C ARG A 13 3.05 21.10 0.69
N ASN A 14 4.36 21.34 0.61
CA ASN A 14 5.02 22.38 1.40
C ASN A 14 4.48 23.80 1.14
N GLN A 15 3.88 24.04 -0.02
CA GLN A 15 3.28 25.34 -0.37
C GLN A 15 1.91 25.58 0.30
N ASP A 16 1.25 24.53 0.79
CA ASP A 16 -0.12 24.59 1.31
C ASP A 16 -0.17 24.74 2.85
N VAL A 17 0.98 24.97 3.50
CA VAL A 17 1.17 25.02 4.97
C VAL A 17 0.31 26.08 5.68
N TYR A 18 -0.13 27.13 4.97
CA TYR A 18 -0.87 28.27 5.56
C TYR A 18 -2.36 28.32 5.20
N LYS A 19 -2.90 27.29 4.55
CA LYS A 19 -4.33 27.23 4.22
C LYS A 19 -5.01 26.19 5.10
N ASP A 20 -6.16 26.52 5.67
CA ASP A 20 -6.98 25.65 6.56
C ASP A 20 -7.41 24.31 5.92
N ARG A 21 -7.11 24.09 4.63
CA ARG A 21 -7.32 22.84 3.88
C ARG A 21 -6.05 22.44 3.11
N GLY A 22 -4.92 22.40 3.80
CA GLY A 22 -3.60 22.09 3.22
C GLY A 22 -3.33 20.59 2.95
N GLU A 23 -4.36 19.75 3.04
CA GLU A 23 -4.27 18.34 2.65
C GLU A 23 -4.15 18.28 1.12
N GLY A 24 -3.00 17.85 0.61
CA GLY A 24 -2.78 17.71 -0.83
C GLY A 24 -3.56 16.51 -1.35
N ASP A 25 -3.01 15.31 -1.14
CA ASP A 25 -3.67 14.06 -1.48
C ASP A 25 -4.05 13.31 -0.21
N GLN A 26 -5.21 12.67 -0.22
CA GLN A 26 -5.65 11.80 0.86
C GLN A 26 -6.24 10.52 0.29
N ILE A 27 -5.70 9.37 0.69
CA ILE A 27 -6.20 8.05 0.25
C ILE A 27 -6.31 7.08 1.43
N TYR A 28 -7.28 6.18 1.34
CA TYR A 28 -7.38 5.02 2.21
C TYR A 28 -6.68 3.82 1.57
N ILE A 29 -5.65 3.32 2.25
CA ILE A 29 -4.98 2.08 1.91
C ILE A 29 -5.71 0.95 2.65
N VAL A 30 -6.24 0.00 1.88
CA VAL A 30 -6.97 -1.17 2.38
C VAL A 30 -6.17 -2.43 2.06
N ARG A 31 -5.77 -3.18 3.09
CA ARG A 31 -5.08 -4.47 2.93
C ARG A 31 -6.08 -5.62 2.92
N GLN A 32 -5.96 -6.54 1.96
CA GLN A 32 -6.77 -7.76 1.92
C GLN A 32 -5.86 -8.98 2.09
N PRO A 33 -5.43 -9.30 3.33
CA PRO A 33 -4.51 -10.41 3.56
C PRO A 33 -5.09 -11.76 3.11
N GLU A 34 -6.39 -11.99 3.27
CA GLU A 34 -7.07 -13.21 2.82
C GLU A 34 -7.09 -13.40 1.30
N VAL A 35 -7.05 -12.30 0.53
CA VAL A 35 -7.03 -12.34 -0.95
C VAL A 35 -5.58 -12.37 -1.47
N CYS A 36 -4.71 -11.56 -0.89
CA CYS A 36 -3.34 -11.35 -1.37
C CYS A 36 -2.32 -12.34 -0.79
N MET A 37 -2.50 -12.80 0.45
CA MET A 37 -1.65 -13.82 1.07
C MET A 37 -2.21 -15.21 0.74
N LYS A 38 -2.20 -15.60 -0.54
CA LYS A 38 -2.44 -17.00 -0.91
C LYS A 38 -1.30 -17.83 -0.35
N ASN A 39 -1.56 -18.49 0.76
CA ASN A 39 -0.81 -19.63 1.28
C ASN A 39 0.70 -19.51 1.04
N VAL A 40 1.40 -18.75 1.89
CA VAL A 40 2.79 -19.10 2.21
C VAL A 40 2.74 -20.42 2.98
N LYS A 41 2.33 -21.51 2.32
CA LYS A 41 2.64 -22.85 2.76
C LYS A 41 4.14 -22.92 2.62
N ASN A 42 4.83 -23.07 3.75
CA ASN A 42 6.27 -23.30 3.81
C ASN A 42 6.65 -24.31 2.72
N SER A 43 7.16 -23.81 1.61
CA SER A 43 7.61 -24.61 0.48
C SER A 43 9.02 -25.10 0.81
N ASN A 44 9.08 -26.19 1.57
CA ASN A 44 9.98 -27.26 1.17
C ASN A 44 9.28 -28.10 0.09
N ALA A 45 9.01 -27.47 -1.05
CA ALA A 45 8.62 -28.11 -2.31
C ALA A 45 8.56 -27.00 -3.36
N GLY A 46 9.50 -27.03 -4.30
CA GLY A 46 9.60 -26.02 -5.36
C GLY A 46 8.34 -26.01 -6.22
N GLU A 47 7.66 -24.87 -6.26
CA GLU A 47 6.80 -24.49 -7.36
C GLU A 47 7.12 -23.03 -7.70
N GLU A 48 7.63 -22.85 -8.91
CA GLU A 48 8.03 -21.62 -9.55
C GLU A 48 6.77 -20.80 -9.91
N GLY A 49 6.14 -20.22 -8.89
CA GLY A 49 5.08 -19.23 -9.05
C GLY A 49 5.69 -17.85 -9.19
N THR A 50 5.64 -17.28 -10.39
CA THR A 50 6.14 -15.94 -10.70
C THR A 50 5.52 -14.91 -9.75
N SER A 51 6.37 -14.37 -8.85
CA SER A 51 6.05 -13.23 -8.01
C SER A 51 5.69 -12.03 -8.91
N PRO A 52 4.61 -11.27 -8.62
CA PRO A 52 4.32 -10.05 -9.37
C PRO A 52 5.46 -9.06 -9.15
N GLN A 53 6.35 -8.92 -10.14
CA GLN A 53 7.32 -7.85 -10.13
C GLN A 53 6.59 -6.54 -10.36
N PHE A 54 6.46 -5.75 -9.28
CA PHE A 54 6.09 -4.36 -9.40
C PHE A 54 7.26 -3.65 -10.10
N HIS A 55 7.09 -3.39 -11.39
CA HIS A 55 8.03 -2.57 -12.15
C HIS A 55 7.88 -1.14 -11.65
N ASN A 56 8.88 -0.64 -10.92
CA ASN A 56 8.92 0.77 -10.55
C ASN A 56 9.09 1.59 -11.84
N GLN A 57 7.98 2.14 -12.35
CA GLN A 57 8.05 3.17 -13.37
C GLN A 57 8.51 4.47 -12.68
N GLN A 58 9.80 4.74 -12.74
CA GLN A 58 10.32 6.08 -12.43
C GLN A 58 9.74 7.06 -13.45
N LEU A 59 9.11 8.12 -12.95
CA LEU A 59 8.83 9.34 -13.70
C LEU A 59 10.08 10.21 -13.76
#